data_AF-A0A0U3RTG6-F1
#
_entry.id   AF-A0A0U3RTG6-F1
#
_cell.length_a   1.000
_cell.length_b   1.000
_cell.length_c   1.000
_cell.angle_alpha   90.00
_cell.angle_beta   90.00
_cell.angle_gamma   90.00
#
_symmetry.space_group_name_H-M   'P 1'
#
loop_
_entity.id
_entity.type
_entity.pdbx_description
1 polymer ?
#
loop_
_entity_poly.entity_id
_entity_poly.type
_entity_poly.pdbx_seq_one_letter_code
_entity_poly.pdbx_strand_id
1 'polypeptide(L)'
;MPTKAMFLMIKQMLQRPFTNPFPVKHAPKDVTSLIEKIQKGEVKIYPPVPVPEGFRGKLHYDPERCIGCRLCIMVCPANAMEWIPELGKIRHYVSRCMFCALCVDVCPGKKFPGEEKAVKALSMSEEFLIADYDKYSDNLIEEPPEAKEKGI
;
A
#
# COMPACT_ATOMS: atom_id res chain seq x y z
N MET A 1 35.66 -3.79 -36.51
CA MET A 1 35.32 -4.69 -35.38
C MET A 1 34.05 -4.17 -34.72
N PRO A 2 33.09 -5.04 -34.35
CA PRO A 2 31.92 -4.62 -33.58
C PRO A 2 32.34 -3.92 -32.30
N THR A 3 31.81 -2.72 -32.04
CA THR A 3 32.11 -2.01 -30.79
C THR A 3 31.32 -2.63 -29.63
N LYS A 4 31.82 -2.42 -28.41
CA LYS A 4 31.13 -2.87 -27.18
C LYS A 4 29.70 -2.31 -27.09
N ALA A 5 29.48 -1.09 -27.60
CA ALA A 5 28.17 -0.45 -27.72
C ALA A 5 27.23 -1.19 -28.68
N MET A 6 27.74 -1.65 -29.82
CA MET A 6 26.96 -2.41 -30.81
C MET A 6 26.46 -3.75 -30.25
N PHE A 7 27.30 -4.46 -29.50
CA PHE A 7 26.88 -5.69 -28.81
C PHE A 7 25.84 -5.43 -27.71
N LEU A 8 25.96 -4.30 -26.99
CA LEU A 8 25.01 -3.90 -25.97
C LEU A 8 23.62 -3.59 -26.56
N MET A 9 23.58 -2.91 -27.70
CA MET A 9 22.35 -2.62 -28.45
C MET A 9 21.65 -3.90 -28.92
N ILE A 10 22.40 -4.83 -29.51
CA ILE A 10 21.84 -6.13 -29.96
C ILE A 10 21.31 -6.93 -28.77
N LYS A 11 22.04 -6.95 -27.65
CA LYS A 11 21.60 -7.62 -26.42
C LYS A 11 20.31 -7.00 -25.87
N GLN A 12 20.20 -5.67 -25.84
CA GLN A 12 18.98 -4.99 -25.39
C GLN A 12 17.78 -5.26 -26.31
N MET A 13 17.98 -5.36 -27.64
CA MET A 13 16.91 -5.71 -28.58
C MET A 13 16.38 -7.14 -28.41
N LEU A 14 17.24 -8.07 -27.99
CA LEU A 14 16.88 -9.48 -27.79
C LEU A 14 16.40 -9.79 -26.36
N GLN A 15 16.68 -8.91 -25.39
CA GLN A 15 16.19 -9.04 -24.03
C GLN A 15 14.71 -8.72 -23.96
N ARG A 16 13.93 -9.55 -23.24
CA ARG A 16 12.57 -9.17 -22.87
C ARG A 16 12.65 -7.93 -21.97
N PRO A 17 12.05 -6.80 -22.35
CA PRO A 17 12.09 -5.61 -21.53
C PRO A 17 11.42 -5.91 -20.18
N PHE A 18 12.06 -5.48 -19.10
CA PHE A 18 11.58 -5.68 -17.74
C PHE A 18 10.32 -4.83 -17.43
N THR A 19 9.97 -3.88 -18.29
CA THR A 19 8.80 -3.01 -18.09
C THR A 19 7.51 -3.80 -18.24
N ASN A 20 6.68 -3.73 -17.21
CA ASN A 20 5.34 -4.31 -17.15
C ASN A 20 4.51 -3.94 -18.40
N PRO A 21 3.96 -4.89 -19.17
CA PRO A 21 3.06 -4.61 -20.30
C PRO A 21 1.66 -4.08 -19.90
N PHE A 22 1.52 -3.63 -18.65
CA PHE A 22 0.29 -3.05 -18.09
C PHE A 22 0.18 -1.57 -18.48
N PRO A 23 -0.97 -1.07 -18.98
CA PRO A 23 -2.25 -1.77 -19.25
C PRO A 23 -2.39 -2.29 -20.70
N VAL A 24 -1.55 -1.85 -21.63
CA VAL A 24 -1.47 -2.33 -23.02
C VAL A 24 -0.09 -1.94 -23.57
N LYS A 25 0.43 -2.64 -24.59
CA LYS A 25 1.73 -2.35 -25.24
C LYS A 25 1.92 -0.86 -25.64
N HIS A 26 0.81 -0.13 -25.82
CA HIS A 26 0.71 1.32 -25.93
C HIS A 26 -0.52 1.82 -25.15
N ALA A 27 -0.43 2.92 -24.41
CA ALA A 27 -1.61 3.55 -23.82
C ALA A 27 -2.67 3.79 -24.94
N PRO A 28 -3.95 3.47 -24.70
CA PRO A 28 -4.98 3.68 -25.71
C PRO A 28 -5.06 5.16 -26.06
N LYS A 29 -5.34 5.48 -27.32
CA LYS A 29 -5.55 6.87 -27.75
C LYS A 29 -6.75 7.51 -27.04
N ASP A 30 -7.72 6.70 -26.65
CA ASP A 30 -8.90 7.10 -25.88
C ASP A 30 -9.25 5.99 -24.88
N VAL A 31 -9.33 6.37 -23.61
CA VAL A 31 -9.59 5.45 -22.49
C VAL A 31 -11.06 5.08 -22.42
N THR A 32 -11.98 6.00 -22.78
CA THR A 32 -13.43 5.78 -22.64
C THR A 32 -13.91 4.72 -23.63
N SER A 33 -13.55 4.85 -24.91
CA SER A 33 -13.88 3.82 -25.91
C SER A 33 -13.23 2.47 -25.63
N LEU A 34 -12.05 2.44 -25.00
CA LEU A 34 -11.44 1.19 -24.54
C LEU A 34 -12.30 0.53 -23.45
N ILE A 35 -12.73 1.29 -22.44
CA ILE A 35 -13.59 0.79 -21.34
C ILE A 35 -14.90 0.24 -21.89
N GLU A 36 -15.55 0.92 -22.84
CA GLU A 36 -16.77 0.42 -23.48
C GLU A 36 -16.55 -0.93 -24.18
N LYS A 37 -15.43 -1.08 -24.90
CA LYS A 37 -15.08 -2.34 -25.56
C LYS A 37 -14.78 -3.46 -24.57
N ILE A 38 -14.18 -3.13 -23.43
CA ILE A 38 -13.96 -4.09 -22.34
C ILE A 38 -15.29 -4.55 -21.75
N GLN A 39 -16.22 -3.61 -21.50
CA GLN A 39 -17.56 -3.94 -21.01
C GLN A 39 -18.35 -4.81 -21.99
N LYS A 40 -18.15 -4.60 -23.30
CA LYS A 40 -18.70 -5.45 -24.38
C LYS A 40 -17.98 -6.79 -24.55
N GLY A 41 -16.86 -7.02 -23.84
CA GLY A 41 -16.07 -8.24 -23.91
C GLY A 41 -15.17 -8.36 -25.15
N GLU A 42 -15.06 -7.30 -25.97
CA GLU A 42 -14.26 -7.26 -27.20
C GLU A 42 -12.76 -7.17 -26.92
N VAL A 43 -12.38 -6.62 -25.76
CA VAL A 43 -10.99 -6.40 -25.36
C VAL A 43 -10.77 -6.91 -23.95
N LYS A 44 -9.71 -7.71 -23.75
CA LYS A 44 -9.32 -8.27 -22.45
C LYS A 44 -8.24 -7.39 -21.80
N ILE A 45 -8.52 -6.85 -20.61
CA ILE A 45 -7.49 -6.25 -19.75
C ILE A 45 -6.66 -7.37 -19.12
N TYR A 46 -5.34 -7.20 -19.08
CA TYR A 46 -4.47 -8.06 -18.28
C TYR A 46 -4.70 -7.78 -16.79
N PRO A 47 -5.01 -8.79 -15.98
CA PRO A 47 -5.16 -8.58 -14.55
C PRO A 47 -3.83 -8.07 -13.97
N PRO A 48 -3.87 -7.34 -12.84
CA PRO A 48 -2.66 -6.98 -12.13
C PRO A 48 -1.85 -8.23 -11.79
N VAL A 49 -0.53 -8.08 -11.74
CA VAL A 49 0.38 -9.14 -11.29
C VAL A 49 0.00 -9.50 -9.86
N PRO A 50 -0.13 -10.80 -9.52
CA PRO A 50 -0.41 -11.20 -8.15
C PRO A 50 0.69 -10.71 -7.21
N VAL A 51 0.30 -10.29 -6.01
CA VAL A 51 1.26 -9.86 -4.99
C VAL A 51 2.04 -11.07 -4.47
N PRO A 52 3.35 -10.92 -4.21
CA PRO A 52 4.15 -11.98 -3.58
C PRO A 52 3.80 -12.13 -2.10
N GLU A 53 4.15 -13.28 -1.52
CA GLU A 53 4.03 -13.51 -0.07
C GLU A 53 4.87 -12.49 0.71
N GLY A 54 4.29 -11.92 1.78
CA GLY A 54 4.96 -10.91 2.60
C GLY A 54 5.05 -9.51 1.96
N PHE A 55 4.22 -9.24 0.95
CA PHE A 55 4.12 -7.90 0.36
C PHE A 55 3.78 -6.84 1.41
N ARG A 56 4.39 -5.65 1.26
CA ARG A 56 4.23 -4.51 2.16
C ARG A 56 3.26 -3.50 1.55
N GLY A 57 1.96 -3.81 1.62
CA GLY A 57 0.88 -2.95 1.14
C GLY A 57 0.38 -1.95 2.17
N LYS A 58 -0.91 -1.60 2.08
CA LYS A 58 -1.57 -0.68 3.02
C LYS A 58 -1.36 -1.12 4.47
N LEU A 59 -1.10 -0.15 5.36
CA LEU A 59 -1.01 -0.45 6.78
C LEU A 59 -2.42 -0.70 7.31
N HIS A 60 -2.68 -1.88 7.86
CA HIS A 60 -3.91 -2.17 8.57
C HIS A 60 -3.73 -1.88 10.06
N TYR A 61 -4.68 -1.17 10.65
CA TYR A 61 -4.67 -0.77 12.06
C TYR A 61 -5.88 -1.34 12.80
N ASP A 62 -5.63 -2.08 13.87
CA ASP A 62 -6.63 -2.61 14.79
C ASP A 62 -6.63 -1.79 16.11
N PRO A 63 -7.62 -0.91 16.32
CA PRO A 63 -7.70 -0.08 17.52
C PRO A 63 -7.88 -0.87 18.82
N GLU A 64 -8.52 -2.05 18.79
CA GLU A 64 -8.81 -2.84 20.00
C GLU A 64 -7.54 -3.43 20.60
N ARG A 65 -6.59 -3.78 19.73
CA ARG A 65 -5.26 -4.32 20.07
C ARG A 65 -4.24 -3.22 20.39
N CYS A 66 -4.58 -1.96 20.11
CA CYS A 66 -3.69 -0.84 20.37
C CYS A 66 -3.66 -0.45 21.85
N ILE A 67 -2.47 -0.46 22.46
CA ILE A 67 -2.26 -0.04 23.86
C ILE A 67 -1.86 1.44 24.02
N GLY A 68 -1.75 2.20 22.92
CA GLY A 68 -1.42 3.63 22.99
C GLY A 68 0.02 3.95 23.41
N CYS A 69 0.98 3.04 23.21
CA CYS A 69 2.39 3.22 23.63
C CYS A 69 3.20 4.24 22.81
N ARG A 70 2.70 4.70 21.66
CA ARG A 70 3.31 5.70 20.76
C ARG A 70 4.66 5.33 20.13
N LEU A 71 5.16 4.12 20.31
CA LEU A 71 6.42 3.65 19.69
C LEU A 71 6.39 3.74 18.15
N CYS A 72 5.23 3.45 17.55
CA CYS A 72 5.03 3.54 16.11
C CYS A 72 5.17 4.97 15.56
N ILE A 73 4.78 5.98 16.33
CA ILE A 73 4.97 7.40 15.98
C ILE A 73 6.46 7.74 16.01
N MET A 74 7.17 7.34 17.07
CA MET A 74 8.58 7.67 17.24
C MET A 74 9.50 7.03 16.19
N VAL A 75 9.18 5.82 15.74
CA VAL A 75 10.00 5.11 14.75
C VAL A 75 9.70 5.52 13.30
N CYS A 76 8.61 6.26 13.06
CA CYS A 76 8.17 6.57 11.70
C CYS A 76 9.10 7.60 11.03
N PRO A 77 9.88 7.25 10.01
CA PRO A 77 10.78 8.20 9.34
C PRO A 77 10.04 9.28 8.54
N ALA A 78 8.78 9.02 8.16
CA ALA A 78 7.97 9.89 7.31
C ALA A 78 6.96 10.75 8.10
N ASN A 79 6.90 10.63 9.43
CA ASN A 79 5.87 11.28 10.26
C ASN A 79 4.44 11.05 9.72
N ALA A 80 4.15 9.80 9.33
CA ALA A 80 2.86 9.41 8.75
C ALA A 80 1.78 9.13 9.82
N MET A 81 2.12 9.18 11.10
CA MET A 81 1.19 8.91 12.20
C MET A 81 0.97 10.15 13.06
N GLU A 82 -0.27 10.31 13.50
CA GLU A 82 -0.71 11.33 14.44
C GLU A 82 -1.29 10.67 15.70
N TRP A 83 -1.13 11.33 16.84
CA TRP A 83 -1.69 10.90 18.10
C TRP A 83 -3.07 11.53 18.30
N ILE A 84 -4.07 10.73 18.69
CA ILE A 84 -5.42 11.17 19.07
C ILE A 84 -5.53 11.07 20.60
N PRO A 85 -5.34 12.19 21.35
CA PRO A 85 -5.33 12.19 22.81
C PRO A 85 -6.61 11.65 23.45
N GLU A 86 -7.77 11.98 22.88
CA GLU A 86 -9.10 11.70 23.42
C GLU A 86 -9.39 10.19 23.45
N LEU A 87 -8.86 9.44 22.48
CA LEU A 87 -9.04 8.00 22.38
C LEU A 87 -7.85 7.21 22.93
N GLY A 88 -6.70 7.87 23.11
CA GLY A 88 -5.45 7.17 23.41
C GLY A 88 -4.98 6.28 22.25
N LYS A 89 -5.25 6.71 21.02
CA LYS A 89 -5.02 5.94 19.78
C LYS A 89 -4.23 6.76 18.76
N ILE A 90 -3.94 6.14 17.63
CA ILE A 90 -3.24 6.79 16.52
C ILE A 90 -4.16 6.93 15.31
N ARG A 91 -3.82 7.92 14.47
CA ARG A 91 -4.27 8.05 13.09
C ARG A 91 -3.07 7.84 12.18
N HIS A 92 -3.23 7.09 11.10
CA HIS A 92 -2.19 6.85 10.11
C HIS A 92 -2.61 7.40 8.75
N TYR A 93 -1.80 8.30 8.21
CA TYR A 93 -1.96 8.86 6.88
C TYR A 93 -1.19 8.02 5.86
N VAL A 94 -1.91 7.18 5.13
CA VAL A 94 -1.36 6.30 4.10
C VAL A 94 -0.65 7.11 3.01
N SER A 95 -1.18 8.29 2.68
CA SER A 95 -0.60 9.21 1.69
C SER A 95 0.82 9.72 2.02
N ARG A 96 1.25 9.62 3.29
CA ARG A 96 2.61 9.99 3.74
C ARG A 96 3.52 8.78 3.96
N CYS A 97 2.96 7.57 3.96
CA CYS A 97 3.67 6.36 4.34
C CYS A 97 4.64 5.92 3.23
N MET A 98 5.81 5.43 3.64
CA MET A 98 6.82 4.85 2.74
C MET A 98 6.92 3.31 2.83
N PHE A 99 5.94 2.66 3.48
CA PHE A 99 5.77 1.20 3.54
C PHE A 99 7.00 0.42 4.09
N CYS A 100 7.76 1.03 4.99
CA CYS A 100 8.98 0.41 5.54
C CYS A 100 8.71 -0.67 6.61
N ALA A 101 7.49 -0.75 7.14
CA ALA A 101 7.03 -1.68 8.19
C ALA A 101 7.70 -1.56 9.58
N LEU A 102 8.52 -0.53 9.84
CA LEU A 102 9.15 -0.32 11.16
C LEU A 102 8.14 -0.20 12.31
N CYS A 103 6.97 0.42 12.05
CA CYS A 103 5.89 0.52 13.03
C CYS A 103 5.28 -0.84 13.40
N VAL A 104 5.24 -1.78 12.45
CA VAL A 104 4.78 -3.16 12.66
C VAL A 104 5.81 -3.91 13.50
N ASP A 105 7.10 -3.76 13.19
CA ASP A 105 8.17 -4.45 13.91
C ASP A 105 8.24 -4.06 15.38
N VAL A 106 8.17 -2.76 15.68
CA VAL A 106 8.26 -2.21 17.04
C VAL A 106 6.98 -2.38 17.86
N CYS A 107 5.84 -2.73 17.24
CA CYS A 107 4.56 -2.81 17.94
C CYS A 107 4.60 -3.90 19.02
N PRO A 108 4.45 -3.58 20.32
CA PRO A 108 4.48 -4.57 21.39
C PRO A 108 3.17 -5.38 21.46
N GLY A 109 2.10 -4.87 20.84
CA GLY A 109 0.78 -5.49 20.85
C GLY A 109 0.07 -5.45 22.21
N LYS A 110 -1.08 -6.13 22.27
CA LYS A 110 -1.88 -6.35 23.48
C LYS A 110 -2.07 -7.84 23.67
N LYS A 111 -2.03 -8.32 24.91
CA LYS A 111 -2.28 -9.73 25.23
C LYS A 111 -3.77 -9.93 25.54
N PHE A 112 -4.48 -10.72 24.74
CA PHE A 112 -5.87 -11.09 25.02
C PHE A 112 -5.98 -12.43 25.74
N PRO A 113 -7.10 -12.70 26.45
CA PRO A 113 -7.37 -14.02 27.01
C PRO A 113 -7.35 -15.09 25.92
N GLY A 114 -6.56 -16.15 26.10
CA GLY A 114 -6.41 -17.24 25.13
C GLY A 114 -5.22 -17.10 24.18
N GLU A 115 -4.54 -15.95 24.15
CA GLU A 115 -3.35 -15.75 23.33
C GLU A 115 -2.06 -16.03 24.14
N GLU A 116 -1.16 -16.84 23.58
CA GLU A 116 0.14 -17.11 24.21
C GLU A 116 1.04 -15.86 24.23
N LYS A 117 0.99 -15.07 23.15
CA LYS A 117 1.82 -13.87 22.92
C LYS A 117 0.94 -12.66 22.71
N ALA A 118 1.49 -11.46 22.95
CA ALA A 118 0.79 -10.23 22.62
C ALA A 118 0.60 -10.11 21.10
N VAL A 119 -0.60 -9.75 20.67
CA VAL A 119 -0.95 -9.57 19.27
C VAL A 119 -0.84 -8.10 18.89
N LYS A 120 -0.15 -7.85 17.78
CA LYS A 120 0.15 -6.50 17.27
C LYS A 120 -1.13 -5.83 16.78
N ALA A 121 -1.19 -4.51 16.98
CA ALA A 121 -2.25 -3.65 16.46
C ALA A 121 -2.01 -3.23 15.00
N LEU A 122 -0.80 -3.43 14.48
CA LEU A 122 -0.38 -2.98 13.16
C LEU A 122 0.08 -4.18 12.34
N SER A 123 -0.36 -4.24 11.09
CA SER A 123 0.02 -5.27 10.12
C SER A 123 0.11 -4.68 8.72
N MET A 124 1.00 -5.21 7.88
CA MET A 124 1.01 -4.87 6.45
C MET A 124 -0.04 -5.71 5.72
N SER A 125 -0.90 -5.08 4.93
CA SER A 125 -1.84 -5.78 4.06
C SER A 125 -1.22 -6.10 2.70
N GLU A 126 -1.95 -6.88 1.90
CA GLU A 126 -1.64 -7.19 0.51
C GLU A 126 -2.17 -6.13 -0.47
N GLU A 127 -2.86 -5.10 0.03
CA GLU A 127 -3.48 -4.08 -0.80
C GLU A 127 -2.43 -3.12 -1.38
N PHE A 128 -2.33 -3.08 -2.71
CA PHE A 128 -1.41 -2.19 -3.43
C PHE A 128 -2.14 -1.12 -4.29
N LEU A 129 -3.42 -1.32 -4.60
CA LEU A 129 -4.25 -0.39 -5.38
C LEU A 129 -4.97 0.61 -4.48
N ILE A 130 -4.19 1.41 -3.75
CA ILE A 130 -4.67 2.38 -2.75
C ILE A 130 -4.73 3.81 -3.25
N ALA A 131 -4.61 4.04 -4.56
CA ALA A 131 -4.62 5.38 -5.12
C ALA A 131 -6.01 6.02 -4.99
N ASP A 132 -6.06 7.26 -4.53
CA ASP A 132 -7.26 8.08 -4.45
C ASP A 132 -6.94 9.52 -4.88
N TYR A 133 -7.98 10.28 -5.25
CA TYR A 133 -7.86 11.68 -5.66
C TYR A 133 -7.78 12.62 -4.46
N ASP A 134 -8.40 12.27 -3.34
CA ASP A 134 -8.35 13.03 -2.09
C ASP A 134 -7.42 12.35 -1.09
N LYS A 135 -6.39 13.08 -0.65
CA LYS A 135 -5.41 12.61 0.35
C LYS A 135 -6.02 12.38 1.74
N TYR A 136 -7.21 12.89 2.00
CA TYR A 136 -7.97 12.70 3.24
C TYR A 136 -9.17 11.77 3.07
N SER A 137 -9.25 11.02 1.96
CA SER A 137 -10.29 10.03 1.80
C SER A 137 -10.19 8.92 2.84
N ASP A 138 -11.31 8.24 3.10
CA ASP A 138 -11.39 7.08 3.97
C ASP A 138 -10.44 5.95 3.58
N ASN A 139 -10.03 5.90 2.31
CA ASN A 139 -9.07 4.91 1.85
C ASN A 139 -7.63 5.27 2.24
N LEU A 140 -7.33 6.55 2.48
CA LEU A 140 -5.98 7.04 2.75
C LEU A 140 -5.72 7.43 4.21
N ILE A 141 -6.73 7.28 5.07
CA ILE A 141 -6.62 7.48 6.51
C ILE A 141 -7.06 6.20 7.23
N GLU A 142 -6.16 5.67 8.06
CA GLU A 142 -6.40 4.52 8.93
C GLU A 142 -6.47 5.02 10.37
N GLU A 143 -7.67 5.01 10.95
CA GLU A 143 -7.94 5.55 12.28
C GLU A 143 -9.05 4.75 12.99
N PRO A 144 -9.21 4.90 14.31
CA PRO A 144 -10.32 4.26 15.01
C PRO A 144 -11.65 4.80 14.47
N PRO A 145 -12.68 3.94 14.30
CA PRO A 145 -14.01 4.38 13.85
C PRO A 145 -14.57 5.54 14.68
N GLU A 146 -14.30 5.53 15.99
CA GLU A 146 -14.75 6.56 16.92
C GLU A 146 -14.13 7.94 16.65
N ALA A 147 -12.94 7.99 16.04
CA ALA A 147 -12.29 9.24 15.66
C ALA A 147 -13.08 9.94 14.56
N LYS A 148 -13.43 9.17 13.53
CA LYS A 148 -14.23 9.64 12.39
C LYS A 148 -15.63 10.08 12.80
N GLU A 149 -16.30 9.29 13.64
CA GLU A 149 -17.65 9.61 14.13
C GLU A 149 -17.69 10.91 14.93
N LYS A 150 -16.63 11.21 15.68
CA LYS A 150 -16.52 12.41 16.51
C LYS A 150 -15.87 13.59 15.81
N GLY A 151 -15.29 13.39 14.61
CA GLY A 151 -14.57 14.42 13.87
C GLY A 151 -13.33 14.94 14.61
N ILE A 152 -12.67 14.08 15.38
CA ILE A 152 -11.45 14.35 16.16
C ILE A 152 -10.27 13.67 15.49
#